data_AF-A0A7C2XND6-F1
#
_entry.id   AF-A0A7C2XND6-F1
#
_cell.length_a   1.000
_cell.length_b   1.000
_cell.length_c   1.000
_cell.angle_alpha   90.00
_cell.angle_beta   90.00
_cell.angle_gamma   90.00
#
_symmetry.space_group_name_H-M   'P 1'
#
loop_
_entity.id
_entity.type
_entity.pdbx_description
1 polymer ?
#
loop_
_entity_poly.entity_id
_entity_poly.type
_entity_poly.pdbx_seq_one_letter_code
_entity_poly.pdbx_strand_id
1 'polypeptide(L)'
;MMLKEKYIEEREKLIIEEINNIIQQFIKEKDGKKAVIQSYNSLRTLLENLFNIKPEPHMTEREILFEYYKKIPSNSFREILNRLYSFYEKVRFGEKKLAENEIQEYLYNLKEISNRIRYAVT
;
A
#
# COMPACT_ATOMS: atom_id res chain seq x y z
N MET A 1 -13.18 -12.56 25.89
CA MET A 1 -13.58 -12.50 24.47
C MET A 1 -13.70 -11.05 23.99
N MET A 2 -14.46 -10.19 24.69
CA MET A 2 -14.63 -8.75 24.33
C MET A 2 -13.34 -7.91 24.18
N LEU A 3 -12.28 -8.20 24.96
CA LEU A 3 -11.03 -7.43 24.88
C LEU A 3 -10.26 -7.67 23.57
N LYS A 4 -10.38 -8.86 22.98
CA LYS A 4 -9.68 -9.23 21.74
C LYS A 4 -10.34 -8.59 20.53
N GLU A 5 -11.67 -8.58 20.49
CA GLU A 5 -12.46 -7.94 19.42
C GLU A 5 -12.24 -6.42 19.41
N LYS A 6 -12.31 -5.78 20.57
CA LYS A 6 -12.04 -4.34 20.70
C LYS A 6 -10.62 -3.96 20.25
N TYR A 7 -9.61 -4.77 20.56
CA TYR A 7 -8.24 -4.54 20.12
C TYR A 7 -8.07 -4.68 18.59
N ILE A 8 -8.78 -5.63 17.97
CA ILE A 8 -8.77 -5.82 16.51
C ILE A 8 -9.42 -4.62 15.82
N GLU A 9 -10.56 -4.15 16.31
CA GLU A 9 -11.26 -2.97 15.78
C GLU A 9 -10.42 -1.69 15.88
N GLU A 10 -9.77 -1.45 17.02
CA GLU A 10 -8.88 -0.30 17.22
C GLU A 10 -7.68 -0.35 16.26
N ARG A 11 -7.07 -1.53 16.09
CA ARG A 11 -5.95 -1.73 15.18
C ARG A 11 -6.37 -1.53 13.72
N GLU A 12 -7.51 -2.06 13.31
CA GLU A 12 -8.06 -1.86 11.96
C GLU A 12 -8.27 -0.38 11.67
N LYS A 13 -8.89 0.34 12.61
CA LYS A 13 -9.17 1.78 12.47
C LYS A 13 -7.89 2.59 12.27
N LEU A 14 -6.85 2.30 13.05
CA LEU A 14 -5.55 2.97 12.92
C LEU A 14 -4.92 2.74 11.55
N ILE A 15 -4.97 1.51 11.02
CA ILE A 15 -4.41 1.21 9.70
C ILE A 15 -5.17 1.94 8.59
N ILE A 16 -6.52 1.98 8.67
CA ILE A 16 -7.35 2.72 7.72
C ILE A 16 -7.01 4.22 7.78
N GLU A 17 -6.79 4.77 8.97
CA GLU A 17 -6.38 6.16 9.17
C GLU A 17 -5.01 6.46 8.55
N GLU A 18 -4.03 5.56 8.73
CA GLU A 18 -2.72 5.69 8.08
C GLU A 18 -2.82 5.71 6.55
N ILE A 19 -3.64 4.83 5.96
CA ILE A 19 -3.84 4.81 4.50
C ILE A 19 -4.53 6.09 4.02
N ASN A 20 -5.52 6.58 4.78
CA ASN A 20 -6.15 7.86 4.47
C ASN A 20 -5.15 9.01 4.52
N ASN A 21 -4.22 9.01 5.49
CA ASN A 21 -3.15 10.00 5.57
C ASN A 21 -2.22 9.93 4.35
N ILE A 22 -1.86 8.72 3.89
CA ILE A 22 -1.10 8.51 2.66
C ILE A 22 -1.82 9.12 1.46
N ILE A 23 -3.13 8.88 1.32
CA ILE A 23 -3.94 9.43 0.22
C ILE A 23 -4.03 10.96 0.29
N GLN A 24 -4.21 11.53 1.48
CA GLN A 24 -4.27 12.99 1.64
C GLN A 24 -2.94 13.65 1.32
N GLN A 25 -1.81 13.04 1.70
CA GLN A 25 -0.49 13.52 1.31
C GLN A 25 -0.27 13.44 -0.20
N PHE A 26 -0.71 12.34 -0.84
CA PHE A 26 -0.66 12.20 -2.29
C PHE A 26 -1.39 13.33 -3.01
N ILE A 27 -2.62 13.66 -2.59
CA ILE A 27 -3.44 14.70 -3.23
C ILE A 27 -2.83 16.10 -3.08
N LYS A 28 -2.12 16.36 -1.97
CA LYS A 28 -1.47 17.65 -1.71
C LYS A 28 -0.16 17.83 -2.48
N GLU A 29 0.50 16.74 -2.86
CA GLU A 29 1.75 16.78 -3.60
C GLU A 29 1.47 17.15 -5.07
N LYS A 30 2.09 18.22 -5.54
CA LYS A 30 1.87 18.78 -6.89
C LYS A 30 2.68 18.03 -7.94
N ASP A 31 3.77 17.39 -7.53
CA ASP A 31 4.56 16.52 -8.40
C ASP A 31 4.01 15.09 -8.35
N GLY A 32 3.27 14.70 -9.39
CA GLY A 32 2.67 13.36 -9.47
C GLY A 32 3.70 12.23 -9.37
N LYS A 33 4.92 12.39 -9.88
CA LYS A 33 5.97 11.36 -9.77
C LYS A 33 6.40 11.21 -8.32
N LYS A 34 6.66 12.33 -7.65
CA LYS A 34 7.02 12.35 -6.23
C LYS A 34 5.88 11.80 -5.36
N ALA A 35 4.64 12.17 -5.65
CA ALA A 35 3.44 11.71 -4.94
C ALA A 35 3.31 10.17 -4.97
N VAL A 36 3.49 9.56 -6.14
CA VAL A 36 3.45 8.09 -6.30
C VAL A 36 4.57 7.42 -5.52
N ILE A 37 5.81 7.90 -5.65
CA ILE A 37 6.96 7.31 -4.95
C ILE A 37 6.78 7.38 -3.43
N GLN A 38 6.39 8.54 -2.91
CA GLN A 38 6.20 8.73 -1.47
C GLN A 38 5.04 7.90 -0.94
N SER A 39 3.89 7.92 -1.61
CA SER A 39 2.72 7.15 -1.17
C SER A 39 2.97 5.64 -1.16
N TYR A 40 3.65 5.12 -2.19
CA TYR A 40 4.02 3.71 -2.23
C TYR A 40 5.00 3.35 -1.11
N ASN A 41 6.04 4.16 -0.88
CA ASN A 41 6.99 3.91 0.20
C ASN A 41 6.33 3.95 1.59
N SER A 42 5.40 4.87 1.82
CA SER A 42 4.63 4.92 3.08
C SER A 42 3.73 3.69 3.23
N LEU A 43 3.06 3.27 2.15
CA LEU A 43 2.25 2.04 2.15
C LEU A 43 3.13 0.81 2.42
N ARG A 44 4.31 0.73 1.81
CA ARG A 44 5.29 -0.34 2.02
C ARG A 44 5.64 -0.44 3.50
N THR A 45 6.05 0.65 4.15
CA THR A 45 6.38 0.68 5.58
C THR A 45 5.21 0.21 6.46
N LEU A 46 3.98 0.65 6.13
CA LEU A 46 2.78 0.20 6.82
C LEU A 46 2.59 -1.33 6.69
N LEU A 47 2.79 -1.90 5.49
CA LEU A 47 2.67 -3.34 5.26
C LEU A 47 3.78 -4.13 5.95
N GLU A 48 5.02 -3.62 6.00
CA GLU A 48 6.13 -4.21 6.78
C GLU A 48 5.74 -4.37 8.25
N ASN A 49 5.19 -3.30 8.85
CA ASN A 49 4.74 -3.30 10.23
C ASN A 49 3.53 -4.21 10.44
N LEU A 50 2.55 -4.17 9.52
CA LEU A 50 1.31 -4.94 9.61
C LEU A 50 1.56 -6.45 9.61
N PHE A 51 2.42 -6.90 8.70
CA PHE A 51 2.72 -8.31 8.47
C PHE A 51 4.02 -8.77 9.16
N ASN A 52 4.67 -7.89 9.92
CA ASN A 52 5.96 -8.15 10.58
C ASN A 52 6.96 -8.77 9.58
N ILE A 53 7.17 -8.08 8.48
CA ILE A 53 8.17 -8.41 7.46
C ILE A 53 9.34 -7.47 7.65
N LYS A 54 10.55 -8.03 7.67
CA LYS A 54 11.79 -7.28 7.83
C LYS A 54 12.64 -7.53 6.58
N PRO A 55 12.52 -6.68 5.55
CA PRO A 55 13.31 -6.83 4.34
C PRO A 55 14.80 -6.78 4.65
N GLU A 56 15.56 -7.70 4.06
CA GLU A 56 17.01 -7.66 4.14
C GLU A 56 17.57 -6.63 3.14
N PRO A 57 18.72 -5.99 3.43
CA PRO A 57 19.25 -4.90 2.59
C PRO A 57 19.49 -5.25 1.12
N HIS A 58 19.69 -6.54 0.81
CA HIS A 58 19.94 -7.02 -0.54
C HIS A 58 18.67 -7.39 -1.32
N MET A 59 17.51 -7.39 -0.65
CA MET A 59 16.26 -7.74 -1.29
C MET A 59 15.79 -6.62 -2.23
N THR A 60 15.41 -7.02 -3.43
CA THR A 60 14.70 -6.17 -4.38
C THR A 60 13.26 -5.94 -3.93
N GLU A 61 12.64 -4.87 -4.42
CA GLU A 61 11.23 -4.58 -4.12
C GLU A 61 10.29 -5.73 -4.54
N ARG A 62 10.62 -6.46 -5.62
CA ARG A 62 9.85 -7.64 -6.04
C ARG A 62 9.95 -8.78 -5.05
N GLU A 63 11.13 -9.05 -4.51
CA GLU A 63 11.32 -10.10 -3.51
C GLU A 63 10.58 -9.76 -2.22
N ILE A 64 10.60 -8.48 -1.80
CA ILE A 64 9.82 -7.99 -0.66
C ILE A 64 8.31 -8.20 -0.92
N LEU A 65 7.86 -7.90 -2.15
CA LEU A 65 6.49 -8.11 -2.55
C LEU A 65 6.05 -9.58 -2.49
N PHE A 66 6.93 -10.51 -2.85
CA PHE A 66 6.68 -11.95 -2.69
C PHE A 66 6.55 -12.36 -1.21
N GLU A 67 7.30 -11.76 -0.30
CA GLU A 67 7.12 -11.99 1.15
C GLU A 67 5.75 -11.52 1.64
N TYR A 68 5.23 -10.39 1.14
CA TYR A 68 3.86 -9.98 1.43
C TYR A 68 2.85 -11.02 0.96
N TYR A 69 3.03 -11.57 -0.25
CA TYR A 69 2.10 -12.55 -0.82
C TYR A 69 2.01 -13.85 0.00
N LYS A 70 3.11 -14.28 0.61
CA LYS A 70 3.11 -15.44 1.51
C LYS A 70 2.23 -15.23 2.75
N LYS A 71 2.11 -13.99 3.22
CA LYS A 71 1.34 -13.65 4.43
C LYS A 71 -0.08 -13.16 4.15
N ILE A 72 -0.33 -12.57 2.99
CA ILE A 72 -1.65 -12.09 2.58
C ILE A 72 -2.41 -13.24 1.91
N PRO A 73 -3.49 -13.78 2.49
CA PRO A 73 -4.21 -14.91 1.91
C PRO A 73 -5.11 -14.51 0.71
N SER A 74 -5.53 -13.25 0.64
CA SER A 74 -6.48 -12.78 -0.37
C SER A 74 -5.82 -12.50 -1.72
N ASN A 75 -6.21 -13.22 -2.76
CA ASN A 75 -5.75 -12.98 -4.14
C ASN A 75 -6.08 -11.57 -4.63
N SER A 76 -7.27 -11.04 -4.28
CA SER A 76 -7.66 -9.68 -4.70
C SER A 76 -6.78 -8.61 -4.05
N PHE A 77 -6.35 -8.82 -2.79
CA PHE A 77 -5.38 -7.94 -2.15
C PHE A 77 -4.05 -8.00 -2.90
N ARG A 78 -3.53 -9.21 -3.17
CA ARG A 78 -2.25 -9.39 -3.88
C ARG A 78 -2.26 -8.71 -5.24
N GLU A 79 -3.36 -8.82 -5.98
CA GLU A 79 -3.54 -8.16 -7.28
C GLU A 79 -3.49 -6.63 -7.19
N ILE A 80 -4.20 -6.04 -6.22
CA ILE A 80 -4.17 -4.57 -6.00
C ILE A 80 -2.76 -4.13 -5.63
N LEU A 81 -2.09 -4.85 -4.73
CA LEU A 81 -0.71 -4.53 -4.34
C LEU A 81 0.26 -4.65 -5.53
N ASN A 82 0.05 -5.64 -6.40
CA ASN A 82 0.84 -5.78 -7.63
C ASN A 82 0.62 -4.60 -8.59
N ARG A 83 -0.62 -4.11 -8.74
CA ARG A 83 -0.93 -2.93 -9.57
C ARG A 83 -0.26 -1.68 -9.02
N LEU A 84 -0.32 -1.47 -7.71
CA LEU A 84 0.35 -0.35 -7.03
C LEU A 84 1.87 -0.40 -7.24
N TYR A 85 2.48 -1.57 -7.02
CA TYR A 85 3.90 -1.78 -7.26
C TYR A 85 4.30 -1.56 -8.72
N SER A 86 3.55 -2.12 -9.67
CA SER A 86 3.83 -1.98 -11.10
C SER A 86 3.77 -0.52 -11.54
N PHE A 87 2.79 0.23 -11.04
CA PHE A 87 2.71 1.66 -11.30
C PHE A 87 3.89 2.43 -10.69
N TYR A 88 4.21 2.14 -9.42
CA TYR A 88 5.38 2.70 -8.76
C TYR A 88 6.68 2.44 -9.53
N GLU A 89 6.93 1.20 -9.97
CA GLU A 89 8.12 0.81 -10.73
C GLU A 89 8.20 1.61 -12.03
N LYS A 90 7.09 1.67 -12.78
CA LYS A 90 6.96 2.48 -13.99
C LYS A 90 7.27 3.96 -13.75
N VAL A 91 6.74 4.55 -12.67
CA VAL A 91 6.94 5.96 -12.34
C VAL A 91 8.38 6.25 -11.88
N ARG A 92 8.95 5.34 -11.07
CA ARG A 92 10.30 5.48 -10.51
C ARG A 92 11.35 5.48 -11.60
N PHE A 93 11.29 4.51 -12.51
CA PHE A 93 12.29 4.31 -13.56
C PHE A 93 11.93 4.96 -14.90
N GLY A 94 10.68 5.38 -15.09
CA GLY A 94 10.22 6.07 -16.30
C GLY A 94 10.49 7.58 -16.28
N GLU A 95 10.66 8.13 -17.49
CA GLU A 95 10.81 9.58 -17.75
C GLU A 95 9.49 10.25 -18.16
N LYS A 96 8.41 9.47 -18.37
CA LYS A 96 7.17 9.98 -18.94
C LYS A 96 6.35 10.76 -17.92
N LYS A 97 5.78 11.88 -18.38
CA LYS A 97 4.73 12.62 -17.66
C LYS A 97 3.52 11.71 -17.43
N LEU A 98 3.05 11.62 -16.18
CA LEU A 98 1.91 10.79 -15.81
C LEU A 98 0.63 11.34 -16.41
N ALA A 99 -0.16 10.47 -17.04
CA ALA A 99 -1.49 10.85 -17.50
C ALA A 99 -2.47 10.88 -16.33
N GLU A 100 -3.47 11.76 -16.40
CA GLU A 100 -4.43 11.97 -15.30
C GLU A 100 -5.22 10.70 -14.97
N ASN A 101 -5.62 9.93 -15.99
CA ASN A 101 -6.31 8.66 -15.81
C ASN A 101 -5.46 7.63 -15.06
N GLU A 102 -4.14 7.61 -15.29
CA GLU A 102 -3.23 6.71 -14.59
C GLU A 102 -3.09 7.09 -13.10
N ILE A 103 -3.07 8.38 -12.80
CA ILE A 103 -3.07 8.90 -11.43
C ILE A 103 -4.38 8.52 -10.71
N GLN A 104 -5.51 8.68 -11.40
CA GLN A 104 -6.82 8.30 -10.84
C GLN A 104 -6.92 6.80 -10.57
N GLU A 105 -6.40 5.96 -11.47
CA GLU A 105 -6.34 4.51 -11.29
C GLU A 105 -5.44 4.13 -10.10
N TYR A 106 -4.28 4.78 -9.95
CA TYR A 106 -3.40 4.57 -8.81
C TYR A 106 -4.08 4.94 -7.48
N LEU A 107 -4.74 6.10 -7.43
CA LEU A 107 -5.53 6.54 -6.27
C LEU A 107 -6.68 5.60 -5.94
N TYR A 108 -7.34 5.05 -6.97
CA TYR A 108 -8.38 4.05 -6.78
C TYR A 108 -7.82 2.78 -6.13
N ASN A 109 -6.68 2.26 -6.62
CA ASN A 109 -6.03 1.09 -6.02
C ASN A 109 -5.56 1.35 -4.58
N LEU A 110 -5.09 2.56 -4.24
CA LEU A 110 -4.76 2.94 -2.85
C LEU A 110 -5.99 2.95 -1.93
N LYS A 111 -7.16 3.34 -2.43
CA LYS A 111 -8.42 3.26 -1.66
C LYS A 111 -8.87 1.82 -1.49
N GLU A 112 -8.78 1.02 -2.55
CA GLU A 112 -9.17 -0.38 -2.53
C GLU A 112 -8.32 -1.21 -1.56
N ILE A 113 -7.01 -0.93 -1.43
CA ILE A 113 -6.19 -1.67 -0.47
C ILE A 113 -6.63 -1.44 0.99
N SER A 114 -7.11 -0.24 1.32
CA SER A 114 -7.72 0.06 2.63
C SER A 114 -8.93 -0.83 2.90
N ASN A 115 -9.81 -0.98 1.91
CA ASN A 115 -10.99 -1.85 2.00
C ASN A 115 -10.59 -3.33 2.18
N ARG A 116 -9.48 -3.77 1.58
CA ARG A 116 -9.02 -5.16 1.68
C ARG A 116 -8.26 -5.46 2.96
N ILE A 117 -7.56 -4.48 3.53
CA ILE A 117 -6.85 -4.63 4.80
C ILE A 117 -7.79 -5.02 5.94
N ARG A 118 -9.00 -4.48 5.99
CA ARG A 118 -10.05 -4.90 6.94
C ARG A 118 -10.20 -6.42 7.04
N TYR A 119 -10.12 -7.12 5.91
CA TYR A 119 -10.27 -8.58 5.85
C TYR A 119 -8.97 -9.36 6.06
N ALA A 120 -7.83 -8.67 6.19
CA ALA A 120 -6.51 -9.28 6.41
C ALA A 120 -6.06 -9.21 7.88
N VAL A 121 -6.66 -8.32 8.68
CA VAL A 121 -6.36 -8.17 10.13
C VAL A 121 -7.39 -8.83 11.06
N THR A 122 -8.50 -9.33 10.50
CA THR A 122 -9.54 -10.11 11.18
C THR A 122 -9.22 -11.60 11.16
#